data_AF-R9LRG5-F1
#
_entry.id   AF-R9LRG5-F1
#
_cell.length_a   1.000
_cell.length_b   1.000
_cell.length_c   1.000
_cell.angle_alpha   90.00
_cell.angle_beta   90.00
_cell.angle_gamma   90.00
#
_symmetry.space_group_name_H-M   'P 1'
#
loop_
_entity.id
_entity.type
_entity.pdbx_description
1 polymer ?
#
loop_
_entity_poly.entity_id
_entity_poly.type
_entity_poly.pdbx_seq_one_letter_code
_entity_poly.pdbx_strand_id
1 'polypeptide(L)'
;MIDLYPKSKPKSLRKIKFIHKKDQQRILLNDTRWICFVPVITLLILFICVGSLSEKLYHQSLHMEYMFFASFCVFWPVWSFCRGLGMFVVTMLIQMLILIMGLHHEFSSHLIYFGYVILPSLLACKDAVIGLGRLFRFL
;
A
#
# COMPACT_ATOMS: atom_id res chain seq x y z
N MET A 1 44.47 8.37 -47.10
CA MET A 1 44.25 9.78 -46.71
C MET A 1 42.81 10.09 -47.10
N ILE A 2 41.85 10.35 -46.23
CA ILE A 2 41.87 11.08 -44.95
C ILE A 2 40.74 10.54 -44.06
N ASP A 3 41.04 10.29 -42.79
CA ASP A 3 40.05 10.16 -41.70
C ASP A 3 39.43 11.53 -41.43
N LEU A 4 38.12 11.68 -41.66
CA LEU A 4 37.40 12.88 -41.24
C LEU A 4 35.98 12.51 -40.86
N TYR A 5 35.77 12.07 -39.62
CA TYR A 5 34.67 12.51 -38.76
C TYR A 5 34.89 11.95 -37.34
N PRO A 6 35.18 12.80 -36.34
CA PRO A 6 35.37 12.32 -34.98
C PRO A 6 34.04 11.85 -34.40
N LYS A 7 33.98 10.58 -33.99
CA LYS A 7 32.98 10.01 -33.07
C LYS A 7 33.11 10.67 -31.69
N SER A 8 32.65 11.91 -31.53
CA SER A 8 32.53 12.56 -30.22
C SER A 8 31.09 12.99 -29.98
N LYS A 9 30.25 12.03 -29.58
CA LYS A 9 28.96 12.33 -28.94
C LYS A 9 29.24 13.31 -27.78
N PRO A 10 28.60 14.49 -27.74
CA PRO A 10 29.00 15.54 -26.80
C PRO A 10 28.73 15.08 -25.37
N LYS A 11 29.77 15.11 -24.53
CA LYS A 11 29.72 14.80 -23.09
C LYS A 11 28.66 15.64 -22.33
N SER A 12 28.19 16.76 -22.89
CA SER A 12 27.15 17.62 -22.29
C SER A 12 25.76 16.97 -22.26
N LEU A 13 25.36 16.22 -23.29
CA LEU A 13 24.06 15.52 -23.32
C LEU A 13 23.99 14.41 -22.27
N ARG A 14 25.10 13.74 -21.96
CA ARG A 14 25.16 12.77 -20.85
C ARG A 14 24.93 13.43 -19.49
N LYS A 15 25.50 14.63 -19.26
CA LYS A 15 25.31 15.37 -18.00
C LYS A 15 23.86 15.84 -17.84
N ILE A 16 23.24 16.37 -18.89
CA ILE A 16 21.83 16.81 -18.84
C ILE A 16 20.91 15.61 -18.59
N LYS A 17 21.15 14.46 -19.25
CA LYS A 17 20.38 13.23 -19.00
C LYS A 17 20.57 12.70 -17.58
N PHE A 18 21.78 12.83 -17.00
CA PHE A 18 22.05 12.43 -15.63
C PHE A 18 21.38 13.35 -14.61
N ILE A 19 21.36 14.67 -14.84
CA ILE A 19 20.68 15.64 -13.98
C ILE A 19 19.17 15.38 -14.01
N HIS A 20 18.58 15.22 -15.19
CA HIS A 20 17.15 14.98 -15.33
C HIS A 20 16.71 13.63 -14.73
N LYS A 21 17.54 12.58 -14.86
CA LYS A 21 17.29 11.28 -14.22
C LYS A 21 17.42 11.35 -12.69
N LYS A 22 18.32 12.19 -12.18
CA LYS A 22 18.53 12.41 -10.74
C LYS A 22 17.41 13.25 -10.12
N ASP A 23 16.87 14.21 -10.87
CA ASP A 23 15.69 15.00 -10.47
C ASP A 23 14.40 14.16 -10.54
N GLN A 24 14.20 13.35 -11.59
CA GLN A 24 13.12 12.36 -11.62
C GLN A 24 13.22 11.38 -10.45
N GLN A 25 14.42 10.88 -10.13
CA GLN A 25 14.62 10.03 -8.96
C GLN A 25 14.35 10.76 -7.64
N ARG A 26 14.67 12.05 -7.51
CA ARG A 26 14.34 12.84 -6.31
C ARG A 26 12.84 13.10 -6.17
N ILE A 27 12.13 13.35 -7.26
CA ILE A 27 10.66 13.49 -7.27
C ILE A 27 10.03 12.14 -6.88
N LEU A 28 10.49 11.04 -7.49
CA LEU A 28 10.05 9.68 -7.14
C LEU A 28 10.38 9.30 -5.68
N LEU A 29 11.52 9.77 -5.13
CA LEU A 29 11.93 9.57 -3.74
C LEU A 29 11.16 10.42 -2.72
N ASN A 30 10.63 11.58 -3.13
CA ASN A 30 9.77 12.40 -2.28
C ASN A 30 8.35 11.83 -2.22
N ASP A 31 7.82 11.35 -3.34
CA ASP A 31 6.50 10.71 -3.41
C ASP A 31 6.44 9.38 -2.66
N THR A 32 7.54 8.61 -2.66
CA THR A 32 7.62 7.35 -1.90
C THR A 32 7.59 7.52 -0.38
N ARG A 33 7.77 8.73 0.18
CA ARG A 33 7.63 8.96 1.63
C ARG A 33 6.16 8.91 2.06
N TRP A 34 5.27 9.44 1.22
CA TRP A 34 3.84 9.51 1.50
C TRP A 34 3.14 8.17 1.28
N ILE A 35 3.72 7.28 0.47
CA ILE A 35 3.25 5.91 0.24
C ILE A 35 3.05 5.11 1.55
N CYS A 36 3.82 5.38 2.61
CA CYS A 36 3.64 4.72 3.91
C CYS A 36 2.35 5.14 4.64
N PHE A 37 1.80 6.31 4.32
CA PHE A 37 0.57 6.84 4.94
C PHE A 37 -0.69 6.47 4.16
N VAL A 38 -0.56 6.18 2.86
CA VAL A 38 -1.68 5.81 1.98
C VAL A 38 -2.54 4.67 2.57
N PRO A 39 -1.97 3.56 3.11
CA PRO A 39 -2.79 2.50 3.66
C PRO A 39 -3.57 2.92 4.91
N VAL A 40 -2.98 3.77 5.76
CA VAL A 40 -3.65 4.28 6.97
C VAL A 40 -4.80 5.21 6.61
N ILE A 41 -4.59 6.12 5.66
CA ILE A 41 -5.65 7.00 5.17
C ILE A 41 -6.77 6.17 4.52
N THR A 42 -6.41 5.15 3.75
CA THR A 42 -7.37 4.23 3.12
C THR A 42 -8.19 3.48 4.17
N LEU A 43 -7.57 2.99 5.25
CA LEU A 43 -8.27 2.39 6.39
C LEU A 43 -9.27 3.34 7.03
N LEU A 44 -8.86 4.58 7.26
CA LEU A 44 -9.67 5.58 7.93
C LEU A 44 -10.90 5.94 7.09
N ILE A 45 -10.71 6.12 5.77
CA ILE A 45 -11.81 6.33 4.82
C ILE A 45 -12.73 5.11 4.78
N LEU A 46 -12.19 3.89 4.73
CA LEU A 46 -13.01 2.66 4.72
C LEU A 46 -13.83 2.52 6.00
N PHE A 47 -13.24 2.77 7.17
CA PHE A 47 -13.96 2.73 8.45
C PHE A 47 -15.12 3.73 8.48
N ILE A 48 -14.89 4.95 8.01
CA ILE A 48 -15.94 5.98 7.95
C ILE A 48 -17.03 5.58 6.95
N CYS A 49 -16.65 5.23 5.72
CA CYS A 49 -17.60 4.87 4.68
C CYS A 49 -18.42 3.63 5.05
N VAL A 50 -17.77 2.57 5.53
CA VAL A 50 -18.46 1.33 5.94
C VAL A 50 -19.30 1.56 7.18
N GLY A 51 -18.81 2.32 8.16
CA GLY A 51 -19.57 2.67 9.36
C GLY A 51 -20.84 3.43 9.01
N SER A 52 -20.73 4.49 8.19
CA SER A 52 -21.90 5.27 7.74
C SER A 52 -22.88 4.44 6.88
N LEU A 53 -22.36 3.54 6.04
CA LEU A 53 -23.21 2.67 5.21
C LEU A 53 -23.94 1.61 6.04
N SER A 54 -23.24 1.01 7.01
CA SER A 54 -23.76 0.04 7.97
C SER A 54 -24.85 0.64 8.84
N GLU A 55 -24.63 1.84 9.37
CA GLU A 55 -25.61 2.54 10.21
C GLU A 55 -26.89 2.86 9.44
N LYS A 56 -26.76 3.30 8.18
CA LYS A 56 -27.90 3.64 7.32
C LYS A 56 -28.72 2.40 6.91
N LEU A 57 -28.07 1.27 6.66
CA LEU A 57 -28.74 0.09 6.11
C LEU A 57 -29.24 -0.88 7.20
N TYR A 58 -28.54 -0.99 8.32
CA TYR A 58 -28.79 -2.02 9.34
C TYR A 58 -28.99 -1.47 10.76
N HIS A 59 -28.96 -0.14 10.95
CA HIS A 59 -29.01 0.51 12.27
C HIS A 59 -27.93 0.01 13.25
N GLN A 60 -26.85 -0.56 12.71
CA GLN A 60 -25.69 -1.01 13.47
C GLN A 60 -24.46 -0.23 13.01
N SER A 61 -23.66 0.20 13.98
CA SER A 61 -22.46 1.02 13.70
C SER A 61 -21.41 0.28 12.89
N LEU A 62 -21.30 -1.05 13.01
CA LEU A 62 -20.29 -1.87 12.34
C LEU A 62 -20.81 -3.29 12.04
N HIS A 63 -21.38 -3.50 10.86
CA HIS A 63 -21.66 -4.85 10.36
C HIS A 63 -20.35 -5.53 9.93
N MET A 64 -20.01 -6.66 10.54
CA MET A 64 -18.72 -7.32 10.32
C MET A 64 -18.50 -7.72 8.85
N GLU A 65 -19.54 -8.15 8.15
CA GLU A 65 -19.47 -8.57 6.74
C GLU A 65 -19.00 -7.44 5.82
N TYR A 66 -19.50 -6.21 6.02
CA TYR A 66 -19.03 -5.07 5.24
C TYR A 66 -17.58 -4.70 5.55
N MET A 67 -17.16 -4.86 6.80
CA MET A 67 -15.77 -4.62 7.19
C MET A 67 -14.82 -5.65 6.59
N PHE A 68 -15.25 -6.90 6.51
CA PHE A 68 -14.51 -7.96 5.81
C PHE A 68 -14.39 -7.65 4.32
N PHE A 69 -15.51 -7.33 3.68
CA PHE A 69 -15.54 -7.01 2.25
C PHE A 69 -14.68 -5.78 1.93
N ALA A 70 -14.85 -4.69 2.68
CA ALA A 70 -14.09 -3.46 2.49
C ALA A 70 -12.59 -3.66 2.73
N SER A 71 -12.23 -4.41 3.77
CA SER A 71 -10.83 -4.77 4.01
C SER A 71 -10.27 -5.57 2.83
N PHE A 72 -10.98 -6.62 2.40
CA PHE A 72 -10.53 -7.53 1.34
C PHE A 72 -10.43 -6.84 -0.03
N CYS A 73 -11.49 -6.17 -0.46
CA CYS A 73 -11.58 -5.61 -1.81
C CYS A 73 -10.81 -4.30 -1.98
N VAL A 74 -10.56 -3.56 -0.90
CA VAL A 74 -9.98 -2.21 -1.00
C VAL A 74 -8.68 -2.09 -0.23
N PHE A 75 -8.71 -2.30 1.08
CA PHE A 75 -7.54 -2.02 1.92
C PHE A 75 -6.32 -2.87 1.54
N TRP A 76 -6.51 -4.19 1.44
CA TRP A 76 -5.40 -5.11 1.20
C TRP A 76 -4.72 -4.92 -0.17
N PRO A 77 -5.46 -4.76 -1.29
CA PRO A 77 -4.87 -4.37 -2.57
C PRO A 77 -4.09 -3.06 -2.49
N VAL A 78 -4.61 -2.05 -1.80
CA VAL A 78 -3.93 -0.75 -1.67
C VAL A 78 -2.66 -0.88 -0.82
N TRP A 79 -2.72 -1.55 0.33
CA TRP A 79 -1.58 -1.74 1.22
C TRP A 79 -0.44 -2.52 0.55
N SER A 80 -0.78 -3.58 -0.16
CA SER A 80 0.19 -4.41 -0.84
C SER A 80 0.77 -3.75 -2.10
N PHE A 81 -0.02 -2.98 -2.86
CA PHE A 81 0.48 -2.15 -3.96
C PHE A 81 1.54 -1.16 -3.45
N CYS A 82 1.31 -0.54 -2.29
CA CYS A 82 2.27 0.37 -1.64
C CYS A 82 3.60 -0.30 -1.27
N ARG A 83 3.62 -1.63 -1.10
CA ARG A 83 4.84 -2.41 -0.76
C ARG A 83 5.45 -3.18 -1.94
N GLY A 84 4.76 -3.23 -3.08
CA GLY A 84 5.22 -3.87 -4.30
C GLY A 84 4.53 -5.20 -4.62
N LEU A 85 4.66 -5.60 -5.88
CA LEU A 85 3.88 -6.69 -6.50
C LEU A 85 4.11 -8.06 -5.84
N GLY A 86 5.32 -8.31 -5.32
CA GLY A 86 5.61 -9.55 -4.57
C GLY A 86 4.80 -9.66 -3.27
N MET A 87 4.67 -8.57 -2.52
CA MET A 87 3.87 -8.54 -1.30
C MET A 87 2.37 -8.70 -1.60
N PHE A 88 1.89 -8.18 -2.73
CA PHE A 88 0.52 -8.38 -3.21
C PHE A 88 0.19 -9.83 -3.48
N VAL A 89 1.04 -10.56 -4.21
CA VAL A 89 0.79 -11.97 -4.51
C VAL A 89 0.78 -12.82 -3.23
N VAL A 90 1.75 -12.59 -2.32
CA VAL A 90 1.83 -13.32 -1.05
C VAL A 90 0.60 -13.03 -0.17
N THR A 91 0.17 -11.78 -0.08
CA THR A 91 -1.01 -11.44 0.72
C THR A 91 -2.30 -12.02 0.15
N MET A 92 -2.50 -11.96 -1.17
CA MET A 92 -3.64 -12.59 -1.82
C MET A 92 -3.68 -14.10 -1.57
N LEU A 93 -2.52 -14.78 -1.64
CA LEU A 93 -2.42 -16.20 -1.31
C LEU A 93 -2.80 -16.49 0.15
N ILE A 94 -2.25 -15.74 1.11
CA ILE A 94 -2.56 -15.90 2.53
C ILE A 94 -4.06 -15.67 2.80
N GLN A 95 -4.66 -14.66 2.18
CA GLN A 95 -6.08 -14.37 2.33
C GLN A 95 -6.97 -15.49 1.79
N MET A 96 -6.67 -15.99 0.60
CA MET A 96 -7.41 -17.12 0.02
C MET A 96 -7.32 -18.36 0.91
N LEU A 97 -6.15 -18.63 1.49
CA LEU A 97 -5.97 -19.72 2.46
C LEU A 97 -6.81 -19.51 3.73
N ILE A 98 -6.81 -18.30 4.31
CA ILE A 98 -7.63 -18.01 5.50
C ILE A 98 -9.13 -18.13 5.18
N LEU A 99 -9.56 -17.70 3.99
CA LEU A 99 -10.95 -17.82 3.55
C LEU A 99 -11.37 -19.29 3.43
N ILE A 100 -10.54 -20.11 2.77
CA ILE A 100 -10.75 -21.56 2.63
C ILE A 100 -10.77 -22.25 3.99
N MET A 101 -9.83 -21.91 4.88
CA MET A 101 -9.80 -22.44 6.24
C MET A 101 -11.04 -22.00 7.04
N GLY A 102 -11.47 -20.75 6.92
CA GLY A 102 -12.69 -20.25 7.57
C GLY A 102 -13.95 -20.99 7.13
N LEU A 103 -14.05 -21.32 5.83
CA LEU A 103 -15.13 -22.12 5.27
C LEU A 103 -15.09 -23.59 5.72
N HIS A 104 -13.90 -24.17 5.87
CA HIS A 104 -13.73 -25.60 6.17
C HIS A 104 -13.69 -25.97 7.65
N HIS A 105 -13.38 -25.04 8.56
CA HIS A 105 -13.08 -25.35 9.97
C HIS A 105 -13.98 -24.65 10.99
N GLU A 106 -15.10 -24.04 10.56
CA GLU A 106 -15.99 -23.27 11.46
C GLU A 106 -15.20 -22.37 12.41
N PHE A 107 -14.17 -21.70 11.89
CA PHE A 107 -13.36 -20.81 12.72
C PHE A 107 -14.25 -19.72 13.31
N SER A 108 -14.08 -19.46 14.61
CA SER A 108 -14.80 -18.38 15.28
C SER A 108 -14.64 -17.07 14.50
N SER A 109 -15.75 -16.40 14.23
CA SER A 109 -15.82 -15.18 13.43
C SER A 109 -14.87 -14.08 13.94
N HIS A 110 -14.53 -14.11 15.23
CA HIS A 110 -13.57 -13.21 15.86
C HIS A 110 -12.11 -13.45 15.44
N LEU A 111 -11.69 -14.71 15.21
CA LEU A 111 -10.36 -15.03 14.71
C LEU A 111 -10.19 -14.55 13.26
N ILE A 112 -11.24 -14.71 12.46
CA ILE A 112 -11.29 -14.20 11.09
C ILE A 112 -11.24 -12.67 11.10
N TYR A 113 -12.03 -12.02 11.98
CA TYR A 113 -12.01 -10.56 12.19
C TYR A 113 -10.62 -10.04 12.57
N PHE A 114 -9.96 -10.72 13.49
CA PHE A 114 -8.61 -10.38 13.89
C PHE A 114 -7.63 -10.45 12.71
N GLY A 115 -7.67 -11.53 11.93
CA GLY A 115 -6.79 -11.72 10.77
C GLY A 115 -7.04 -10.74 9.62
N TYR A 116 -8.30 -10.40 9.36
CA TYR A 116 -8.70 -9.59 8.20
C TYR A 116 -8.74 -8.09 8.46
N VAL A 117 -9.00 -7.66 9.69
CA VAL A 117 -9.25 -6.25 10.02
C VAL A 117 -8.21 -5.72 11.01
N ILE A 118 -7.92 -6.44 12.09
CA ILE A 118 -7.03 -5.93 13.16
C ILE A 118 -5.56 -6.05 12.75
N LEU A 119 -5.10 -7.26 12.40
CA LEU A 119 -3.72 -7.51 11.98
C LEU A 119 -3.27 -6.57 10.86
N PRO A 120 -4.07 -6.30 9.82
CA PRO A 120 -3.65 -5.47 8.69
C PRO A 120 -3.66 -3.98 9.07
N SER A 121 -4.58 -3.56 9.94
CA SER A 121 -4.57 -2.23 10.54
C SER A 121 -3.30 -1.98 11.36
N LEU A 122 -2.88 -2.95 12.17
CA LEU A 122 -1.62 -2.87 12.92
C LEU A 122 -0.41 -2.80 11.98
N LEU A 123 -0.40 -3.57 10.89
CA LEU A 123 0.67 -3.54 9.89
C LEU A 123 0.76 -2.18 9.18
N ALA A 124 -0.37 -1.59 8.78
CA ALA A 124 -0.41 -0.25 8.19
C ALA A 124 0.01 0.82 9.19
N CYS A 125 -0.45 0.76 10.44
CA CYS A 125 -0.02 1.69 11.48
C CYS A 125 1.48 1.58 11.74
N LYS A 126 2.04 0.36 11.78
CA LYS A 126 3.49 0.15 11.91
C LYS A 126 4.25 0.82 10.77
N ASP A 127 3.76 0.68 9.54
CA ASP A 127 4.39 1.30 8.36
C ASP A 127 4.34 2.81 8.41
N ALA A 128 3.21 3.39 8.83
CA ALA A 128 3.07 4.82 9.00
C ALA A 128 4.00 5.36 10.10
N VAL A 129 4.16 4.65 11.23
CA VAL A 129 5.11 5.02 12.29
C VAL A 129 6.56 4.98 11.78
N ILE A 130 6.93 3.96 11.00
CA ILE A 130 8.25 3.90 10.36
C ILE A 130 8.43 5.06 9.36
N GLY A 131 7.40 5.37 8.58
CA GLY A 131 7.37 6.51 7.66
C GLY A 131 7.54 7.84 8.39
N LEU A 132 6.84 8.03 9.50
CA LEU A 132 6.92 9.21 10.37
C LEU A 132 8.33 9.38 10.96
N GLY A 133 8.92 8.31 11.49
CA GLY A 133 10.28 8.32 12.03
C GLY A 133 11.34 8.64 10.97
N ARG A 134 11.11 8.24 9.71
CA ARG A 134 11.95 8.69 8.58
C ARG A 134 11.72 10.16 8.28
N LEU A 135 10.48 10.66 8.33
CA LEU A 135 10.16 12.07 8.08
C LEU A 135 10.89 13.01 9.06
N PHE A 136 10.84 12.69 10.36
CA PHE A 136 11.47 13.50 11.42
C PHE A 136 12.99 13.46 11.43
N ARG A 137 13.63 12.44 10.83
CA ARG A 137 15.10 12.33 10.77
C ARG A 137 15.72 13.25 9.72
N PHE A 138 14.91 13.87 8.86
CA PHE A 138 15.33 14.77 7.77
C PHE A 138 14.79 16.21 7.92
N LEU A 139 14.01 16.47 8.98
CA LEU A 139 13.59 17.80 9.44
C LEU A 139 14.61 18.30 10.47
#